data_AF-A0A448ML70-F1
#
_entry.id   AF-A0A448ML70-F1
#
_cell.length_a   1.000
_cell.length_b   1.000
_cell.length_c   1.000
_cell.angle_alpha   90.00
_cell.angle_beta   90.00
_cell.angle_gamma   90.00
#
_symmetry.space_group_name_H-M   'P 1'
#
loop_
_entity.id
_entity.type
_entity.pdbx_description
1 polymer ?
#
loop_
_entity_poly.entity_id
_entity_poly.type
_entity_poly.pdbx_seq_one_letter_code
_entity_poly.pdbx_strand_id
1 'polypeptide(L)' 'MAGVEAKEGKLVTNGGRVLCATALGDSVFEAQQKALKLAEQIQWSGRFYRCDIGYRAVARERIAEK' A
#
# COMPACT_ATOMS: atom_id res chain seq x y z
N MET A 1 -12.69 5.11 6.79
CA MET A 1 -12.22 5.01 5.38
C MET A 1 -12.95 6.08 4.59
N ALA A 2 -12.26 6.96 3.88
CA ALA A 2 -12.89 8.14 3.25
C ALA A 2 -13.28 7.92 1.78
N GLY A 3 -13.03 6.74 1.23
CA GLY A 3 -13.35 6.41 -0.17
C GLY A 3 -13.93 5.01 -0.36
N VAL A 4 -14.51 4.42 0.68
CA VAL A 4 -15.20 3.13 0.61
C VAL A 4 -16.59 3.31 1.18
N GLU A 5 -17.60 2.83 0.46
CA GLU A 5 -18.99 2.79 0.88
C GLU A 5 -19.48 1.35 0.87
N ALA A 6 -20.36 0.99 1.80
CA ALA A 6 -21.03 -0.30 1.80
C ALA A 6 -22.38 -0.15 1.09
N LYS A 7 -22.53 -0.79 -0.08
CA LYS A 7 -23.76 -0.81 -0.86
C LYS A 7 -24.19 -2.24 -1.11
N GLU A 8 -25.40 -2.60 -0.68
CA GLU A 8 -25.99 -3.93 -0.91
C GLU A 8 -25.08 -5.09 -0.44
N GLY A 9 -24.40 -4.91 0.69
CA GLY A 9 -23.48 -5.90 1.25
C GLY A 9 -22.12 -5.99 0.53
N LYS A 10 -21.85 -5.12 -0.45
CA LYS A 10 -20.57 -5.02 -1.16
C LYS A 10 -19.85 -3.73 -0.79
N LEU A 11 -18.53 -3.79 -0.74
CA LEU A 11 -17.68 -2.60 -0.60
C LEU A 11 -17.44 -2.00 -1.98
N VAL A 12 -17.82 -0.74 -2.17
CA VAL A 12 -17.64 0.01 -3.41
C VAL A 12 -16.76 1.24 -3.16
N THR A 13 -16.04 1.67 -4.20
CA THR A 13 -15.20 2.88 -4.15
C THR A 13 -16.08 4.13 -4.15
N ASN A 14 -15.93 5.03 -3.18
CA ASN A 14 -16.69 6.28 -3.04
C ASN A 14 -15.76 7.47 -2.73
N GLY A 15 -14.76 7.69 -3.60
CA GLY A 15 -13.84 8.83 -3.48
C GLY A 15 -12.47 8.57 -4.08
N GLY A 16 -11.63 9.60 -4.14
CA GLY A 16 -10.30 9.49 -4.74
C GLY A 16 -9.30 8.64 -3.94
N ARG A 17 -9.39 8.64 -2.60
CA ARG A 17 -8.54 7.82 -1.72
C ARG A 17 -9.39 6.73 -1.07
N VAL A 18 -9.33 5.54 -1.66
CA VAL A 18 -10.16 4.40 -1.27
C VAL A 18 -9.58 3.71 -0.04
N LEU A 19 -8.33 3.24 -0.13
CA LEU A 19 -7.72 2.36 0.86
C LEU A 19 -6.22 2.62 1.02
N CYS A 20 -5.68 2.27 2.18
CA CYS A 20 -4.26 2.36 2.51
C CYS A 20 -3.77 0.96 2.92
N ALA A 21 -2.89 0.37 2.13
CA ALA A 21 -2.22 -0.88 2.47
C ALA A 21 -1.02 -0.57 3.36
N THR A 22 -1.02 -1.07 4.60
CA THR A 22 0.07 -0.88 5.56
C THR A 22 0.56 -2.25 6.03
N ALA A 23 1.87 -2.42 6.08
CA ALA A 23 2.51 -3.65 6.55
C ALA A 23 3.66 -3.33 7.50
N LEU A 24 3.94 -4.27 8.40
CA LEU A 24 5.07 -4.24 9.31
C LEU A 24 6.09 -5.30 8.88
N GLY A 25 7.37 -4.97 9.02
CA GLY A 25 8.50 -5.85 8.75
C GLY A 25 9.68 -5.43 9.62
N ASP A 26 10.67 -6.31 9.71
CA ASP A 26 11.86 -6.09 10.55
C ASP A 26 12.83 -5.07 9.92
N SER A 27 12.68 -4.82 8.61
CA SER A 27 13.35 -3.76 7.85
C SER A 27 12.35 -2.90 7.09
N VAL A 28 12.77 -1.68 6.71
CA VAL A 28 11.97 -0.81 5.86
C VAL A 28 11.74 -1.46 4.49
N PHE A 29 12.77 -2.15 3.97
CA PHE A 29 12.64 -2.93 2.74
C PHE A 29 11.56 -4.01 2.83
N GLU A 30 11.55 -4.81 3.90
CA GLU A 30 10.56 -5.87 4.08
C GLU A 30 9.15 -5.31 4.26
N ALA A 31 9.00 -4.26 5.07
CA ALA A 31 7.71 -3.59 5.26
C ALA A 31 7.17 -3.03 3.93
N GLN A 32 8.03 -2.43 3.10
CA GLN A 32 7.67 -1.95 1.77
C GLN A 32 7.20 -3.11 0.87
N GLN A 33 7.96 -4.20 0.80
CA GLN A 33 7.61 -5.36 -0.03
C GLN A 33 6.29 -6.00 0.39
N LYS A 34 6.05 -6.16 1.70
CA LYS A 34 4.78 -6.67 2.22
C LYS A 34 3.61 -5.75 1.87
N ALA A 35 3.78 -4.43 2.01
CA ALA A 35 2.73 -3.47 1.67
C ALA A 35 2.37 -3.50 0.18
N LEU A 36 3.37 -3.61 -0.70
CA LEU A 36 3.18 -3.74 -2.15
C LEU A 36 2.46 -5.04 -2.50
N LYS A 37 2.88 -6.18 -1.93
CA LYS A 37 2.20 -7.48 -2.12
C LYS A 37 0.75 -7.44 -1.65
N LEU A 38 0.47 -6.79 -0.52
CA LEU A 38 -0.89 -6.63 -0.02
C LEU A 38 -1.74 -5.77 -1.00
N ALA A 39 -1.17 -4.68 -1.51
CA ALA A 39 -1.84 -3.84 -2.49
C ALA A 39 -2.11 -4.56 -3.83
N GLU A 40 -1.23 -5.48 -4.25
CA GLU A 40 -1.42 -6.31 -5.46
C GLU A 40 -2.59 -7.30 -5.36
N GLN A 41 -2.86 -7.81 -4.15
CA GLN A 41 -3.98 -8.71 -3.90
C GLN A 41 -5.35 -8.01 -4.03
N ILE A 42 -5.39 -6.67 -3.90
CA ILE A 42 -6.62 -5.89 -4.00
C ILE A 42 -6.75 -5.37 -5.43
N GLN A 43 -7.69 -5.92 -6.19
CA GLN A 43 -7.89 -5.62 -7.61
C GLN A 43 -9.30 -5.11 -7.91
N TRP A 44 -9.38 -4.00 -8.64
CA TRP A 44 -10.60 -3.45 -9.22
C TRP A 44 -10.24 -2.58 -10.43
N SER A 45 -11.23 -2.28 -11.28
CA SER A 45 -11.02 -1.46 -12.48
C SER A 45 -10.64 -0.02 -12.11
N GLY A 46 -9.59 0.53 -12.74
CA GLY A 46 -9.13 1.90 -12.51
C GLY A 46 -8.35 2.11 -11.21
N ARG A 47 -7.94 1.04 -10.52
CA ARG A 47 -7.04 1.16 -9.36
C ARG A 47 -5.69 1.75 -9.76
N PHE A 48 -5.19 2.66 -8.95
CA PHE A 48 -3.85 3.22 -9.10
C PHE A 48 -3.21 3.40 -7.73
N TYR A 49 -1.93 3.06 -7.63
CA TYR A 49 -1.12 3.25 -6.43
C TYR A 49 0.33 3.48 -6.82
N ARG A 50 1.08 4.06 -5.90
CA ARG A 50 2.51 4.33 -6.06
C ARG A 50 3.33 3.12 -5.60
N CYS A 51 4.28 2.70 -6.43
CA CYS A 51 5.21 1.61 -6.08
C CYS A 51 6.52 2.12 -5.46
N ASP A 52 6.73 3.43 -5.41
CA ASP A 52 7.96 4.08 -4.93
C ASP A 52 7.87 4.56 -3.47
N ILE A 53 6.80 4.20 -2.74
CA ILE A 53 6.63 4.60 -1.35
C ILE A 53 7.74 4.00 -0.48
N GLY A 54 8.51 4.84 0.20
CA GLY A 54 9.59 4.40 1.09
C GLY A 54 10.97 4.23 0.43
N TYR A 55 11.13 4.47 -0.88
CA TYR A 55 12.40 4.21 -1.60
C TYR A 55 13.63 4.89 -0.96
N ARG A 56 13.49 6.11 -0.44
CA ARG A 56 14.58 6.85 0.23
C ARG A 56 14.99 6.22 1.55
N ALA A 57 14.02 5.67 2.28
CA ALA A 57 14.27 5.02 3.57
C ALA A 57 14.96 3.67 3.36
N VAL A 58 14.51 2.89 2.36
CA VAL A 58 15.20 1.67 1.91
C VAL A 58 16.64 1.98 1.45
N ALA A 59 16.84 3.05 0.67
CA ALA A 59 18.17 3.44 0.24
C ALA A 59 19.09 3.81 1.42
N ARG A 60 18.57 4.50 2.44
CA ARG A 60 19.32 4.83 3.66
C ARG A 60 19.65 3.60 4.49
N GLU A 61 18.70 2.68 4.66
CA GLU A 61 18.89 1.42 5.37
C GLU A 61 20.02 0.60 4.74
N ARG A 62 20.01 0.44 3.42
CA ARG A 62 21.09 -0.24 2.67
C ARG A 62 22.46 0.44 2.75
N ILE A 63 22.50 1.75 3.04
CA ILE A 63 23.75 2.49 3.24
C ILE A 63 24.23 2.34 4.69
N ALA A 64 23.32 2.28 5.66
CA ALA A 64 23.63 2.18 7.08
C ALA A 64 24.06 0.76 7.51
N GLU A 65 23.63 -0.28 6.80
CA GLU A 65 24.09 -1.67 6.98
C GLU A 65 25.50 -1.92 6.42
N LYS A 66 26.13 -0.91 5.82
CA LYS A 66 27.44 -0.98 5.16
C LYS A 66 28.53 -0.34 6.01
#